data_AF-A0A3D3ZU56-F1
#
_entry.id   AF-A0A3D3ZU56-F1
#
_cell.length_a   1.000
_cell.length_b   1.000
_cell.length_c   1.000
_cell.angle_alpha   90.00
_cell.angle_beta   90.00
_cell.angle_gamma   90.00
#
_symmetry.space_group_name_H-M   'P 1'
#
loop_
_entity.id
_entity.type
_entity.pdbx_description
1 polymer ?
#
loop_
_entity_poly.entity_id
_entity_poly.type
_entity_poly.pdbx_seq_one_letter_code
_entity_poly.pdbx_strand_id
1 'polypeptide(L)'
;MTEMVYGALPVQDGEPILPKWWRTLDKWSMTSILLLFGIGILLGMAASPPLAAKNGFEPFHYVQRQVVFGGVAMVAMLLTSMMSPTLVRRLAVLGFGVTFIALIGLPFFGTDFGKGAMRW
;
A
#
# COMPACT_ATOMS: atom_id res chain seq x y z
N MET A 1 53.43 1.59 -7.02
CA MET A 1 53.61 0.58 -5.94
C MET A 1 52.97 0.99 -4.61
N THR A 2 52.08 1.99 -4.58
CA THR A 2 51.44 2.49 -3.35
C THR A 2 50.07 1.86 -3.07
N GLU A 3 49.46 1.22 -4.07
CA GLU A 3 48.17 0.51 -3.96
C GLU A 3 48.28 -0.86 -3.25
N MET A 4 49.50 -1.40 -3.05
CA MET A 4 49.71 -2.69 -2.37
C MET A 4 49.85 -2.58 -0.85
N VAL A 5 50.06 -1.36 -0.31
CA VAL A 5 50.34 -1.13 1.12
C VAL A 5 49.07 -0.75 1.90
N TYR A 6 48.07 -0.19 1.23
CA TYR A 6 46.75 0.04 1.79
C TYR A 6 45.85 -1.11 1.37
N GLY A 7 45.87 -2.20 2.15
CA GLY A 7 44.94 -3.31 1.97
C GLY A 7 43.53 -2.77 1.77
N ALA A 8 42.86 -3.21 0.69
CA ALA A 8 41.54 -2.77 0.31
C ALA A 8 40.65 -2.66 1.56
N LEU A 9 40.33 -1.43 1.96
CA LEU A 9 39.48 -1.19 3.11
C LEU A 9 38.21 -2.01 2.89
N PRO A 10 37.83 -2.90 3.83
CA PRO A 10 36.58 -3.63 3.71
C PRO A 10 35.48 -2.58 3.61
N VAL A 11 34.78 -2.56 2.48
CA VAL A 11 33.60 -1.73 2.27
C VAL A 11 32.66 -2.07 3.42
N GLN A 12 32.51 -1.16 4.38
CA GLN A 12 31.66 -1.40 5.54
C GLN A 12 30.27 -1.78 5.06
N ASP A 13 29.83 -2.95 5.53
CA ASP A 13 28.55 -3.55 5.22
C ASP A 13 27.39 -2.55 5.38
N GLY A 14 26.46 -2.62 4.44
CA GLY A 14 25.45 -1.61 4.16
C GLY A 14 24.71 -1.06 5.39
N GLU A 15 24.51 0.26 5.38
CA GLU A 15 23.69 0.95 6.37
C GLU A 15 22.37 0.19 6.62
N PRO A 16 21.96 -0.02 7.89
CA PRO A 16 20.72 -0.72 8.18
C PRO A 16 19.50 0.01 7.59
N ILE A 17 18.61 -0.75 6.95
CA ILE A 17 17.51 -0.22 6.12
C ILE A 17 16.57 0.67 6.96
N LEU A 18 16.23 0.25 8.19
CA LEU A 18 15.29 0.95 9.07
C LEU A 18 15.81 2.34 9.52
N PRO A 19 17.02 2.48 10.12
CA PRO A 19 17.61 3.78 10.45
C PRO A 19 17.80 4.70 9.24
N LYS A 20 18.14 4.15 8.09
CA LYS A 20 18.28 4.94 6.85
C LYS A 20 16.92 5.47 6.40
N TRP A 21 15.94 4.59 6.30
CA TRP A 21 14.57 4.89 5.89
C TRP A 21 13.95 6.00 6.75
N TRP A 22 14.05 5.89 8.09
CA TRP A 22 13.49 6.89 9.00
C TRP A 22 14.10 8.30 8.81
N ARG A 23 15.38 8.37 8.44
CA ARG A 23 16.07 9.63 8.16
C ARG A 23 15.67 10.21 6.81
N THR A 24 15.49 9.36 5.80
CA THR A 24 15.21 9.79 4.41
C THR A 24 13.73 10.01 4.11
N LEU A 25 12.82 9.43 4.89
CA LEU A 25 11.39 9.50 4.65
C LEU A 25 10.83 10.90 4.96
N ASP A 26 9.94 11.37 4.08
CA ASP A 26 9.14 12.57 4.32
C ASP A 26 8.07 12.30 5.39
N LYS A 27 8.31 12.88 6.57
CA LYS A 27 7.45 12.73 7.75
C LYS A 27 6.13 13.48 7.59
N TRP A 28 6.08 14.53 6.77
CA TRP A 28 4.84 15.28 6.54
C TRP A 28 3.84 14.48 5.73
N SER A 29 4.30 13.91 4.62
CA SER A 29 3.47 13.00 3.81
C SER A 29 2.99 11.81 4.63
N MET A 30 3.88 11.14 5.38
CA MET A 30 3.49 9.99 6.21
C MET A 30 2.47 10.38 7.30
N THR A 31 2.71 11.48 8.01
CA THR A 31 1.77 11.96 9.03
C THR A 31 0.42 12.32 8.42
N SER A 32 0.41 12.95 7.24
CA SER A 32 -0.82 13.30 6.53
C SER A 32 -1.62 12.06 6.13
N ILE A 33 -0.96 11.01 5.62
CA ILE A 33 -1.61 9.74 5.27
C ILE A 33 -2.20 9.08 6.52
N LEU A 34 -1.44 9.02 7.63
CA LEU A 34 -1.91 8.43 8.88
C LEU A 34 -3.09 9.21 9.48
N LEU A 35 -3.06 10.54 9.42
CA LEU A 35 -4.16 11.39 9.85
C LEU A 35 -5.41 11.20 8.98
N LEU A 36 -5.26 11.21 7.66
CA LEU A 36 -6.38 10.97 6.72
C LEU A 36 -6.99 9.59 6.95
N PHE A 37 -6.16 8.57 7.17
CA PHE A 37 -6.63 7.22 7.50
C PHE A 37 -7.40 7.21 8.83
N GLY A 38 -6.84 7.80 9.89
CA GLY A 38 -7.49 7.89 11.19
C GLY A 38 -8.82 8.64 11.15
N ILE A 39 -8.87 9.80 10.50
CA ILE A 39 -10.10 10.57 10.28
C ILE A 39 -11.11 9.74 9.49
N GLY A 40 -10.67 9.04 8.43
CA GLY A 40 -11.53 8.16 7.64
C GLY A 40 -12.18 7.05 8.47
N ILE A 41 -11.42 6.43 9.39
CA ILE A 41 -11.96 5.44 10.32
C ILE A 41 -12.98 6.07 11.28
N LEU A 42 -12.66 7.24 11.87
CA LEU A 42 -13.56 7.94 12.78
C LEU A 42 -14.89 8.30 12.11
N LEU A 43 -14.84 8.84 10.89
CA LEU A 43 -16.03 9.15 10.11
C LEU A 43 -16.79 7.88 9.71
N GLY A 44 -16.07 6.81 9.39
CA GLY A 44 -16.63 5.49 9.10
C GLY A 44 -17.40 4.91 10.29
N MET A 45 -16.93 5.10 11.52
CA MET A 45 -17.63 4.67 12.73
C MET A 45 -18.96 5.39 12.94
N ALA A 46 -19.05 6.66 12.57
CA ALA A 46 -20.30 7.41 12.63
C ALA A 46 -21.27 7.07 11.49
N ALA A 47 -20.75 6.89 10.27
CA ALA A 47 -21.57 6.71 9.07
C ALA A 47 -21.97 5.24 8.79
N SER A 48 -21.22 4.26 9.32
CA SER A 48 -21.45 2.84 9.01
C SER A 48 -22.71 2.23 9.64
N PRO A 49 -23.13 2.52 10.88
CA PRO A 49 -24.32 1.89 11.47
C PRO A 49 -25.61 2.08 10.66
N PRO A 50 -25.98 3.30 10.19
CA PRO A 50 -27.20 3.47 9.41
C PRO A 50 -27.12 2.82 8.03
N LEU A 51 -25.93 2.71 7.43
CA LEU A 51 -25.74 2.03 6.16
C LEU A 51 -25.79 0.50 6.31
N ALA A 52 -25.17 -0.03 7.36
CA ALA A 52 -25.20 -1.44 7.69
C ALA A 52 -26.62 -1.92 7.98
N ALA A 53 -27.38 -1.17 8.78
CA ALA A 53 -28.79 -1.47 9.06
C ALA A 53 -29.64 -1.52 7.78
N LYS A 54 -29.43 -0.59 6.83
CA LYS A 54 -30.12 -0.60 5.53
C LYS A 54 -29.81 -1.82 4.67
N ASN A 55 -28.60 -2.37 4.82
CA ASN A 55 -28.13 -3.52 4.04
C ASN A 55 -28.27 -4.85 4.81
N GLY A 56 -28.86 -4.84 6.02
CA GLY A 56 -29.04 -6.03 6.85
C GLY A 56 -27.77 -6.55 7.52
N PHE A 57 -26.74 -5.71 7.69
CA PHE A 57 -25.47 -6.06 8.33
C PHE A 57 -25.36 -5.51 9.76
N GLU A 58 -24.47 -6.10 10.54
CA GLU A 58 -24.05 -5.61 11.86
C GLU A 58 -23.51 -4.17 11.80
N PRO A 59 -23.77 -3.31 12.80
CA PRO A 59 -23.49 -1.86 12.76
C PRO A 59 -22.07 -1.47 12.33
N PHE A 60 -21.06 -2.27 12.68
CA PHE A 60 -19.65 -1.98 12.40
C PHE A 60 -19.04 -2.82 11.28
N HIS A 61 -19.86 -3.54 10.49
CA HIS A 61 -19.38 -4.41 9.42
C HIS A 61 -18.42 -3.71 8.44
N TYR A 62 -18.76 -2.49 8.02
CA TYR A 62 -17.95 -1.72 7.08
C TYR A 62 -16.67 -1.16 7.72
N VAL A 63 -16.69 -0.81 9.01
CA VAL A 63 -15.50 -0.32 9.72
C VAL A 63 -14.50 -1.45 9.87
N GLN A 64 -14.95 -2.65 10.25
CA GLN A 64 -14.07 -3.83 10.35
C GLN A 64 -13.34 -4.09 9.04
N ARG A 65 -14.07 -4.07 7.91
CA ARG A 65 -13.46 -4.20 6.58
C ARG A 65 -12.48 -3.07 6.28
N GLN A 66 -12.85 -1.83 6.57
CA GLN A 66 -11.98 -0.67 6.34
C GLN A 66 -10.68 -0.76 7.15
N VAL A 67 -10.74 -1.23 8.39
CA VAL A 67 -9.55 -1.46 9.22
C VAL A 67 -8.68 -2.57 8.64
N VAL A 68 -9.26 -3.68 8.18
CA VAL A 68 -8.52 -4.79 7.58
C VAL A 68 -7.83 -4.37 6.28
N PHE A 69 -8.59 -3.85 5.30
CA PHE A 69 -8.03 -3.42 4.02
C PHE A 69 -7.09 -2.21 4.17
N GLY A 70 -7.45 -1.28 5.05
CA GLY A 70 -6.61 -0.14 5.40
C GLY A 70 -5.29 -0.56 6.03
N GLY A 71 -5.32 -1.52 6.97
CA GLY A 71 -4.11 -2.09 7.57
C GLY A 71 -3.20 -2.73 6.54
N VAL A 72 -3.77 -3.54 5.63
CA VAL A 72 -3.02 -4.16 4.52
C VAL A 72 -2.39 -3.08 3.62
N ALA A 73 -3.14 -2.04 3.27
CA ALA A 73 -2.63 -0.92 2.48
C ALA A 73 -1.48 -0.19 3.17
N MET A 74 -1.55 -0.01 4.49
CA MET A 74 -0.51 0.65 5.27
C MET A 74 0.77 -0.18 5.33
N VAL A 75 0.65 -1.49 5.52
CA VAL A 75 1.79 -2.42 5.42
C VAL A 75 2.40 -2.37 4.01
N ALA A 76 1.57 -2.44 2.96
CA ALA A 76 2.05 -2.36 1.58
C ALA A 76 2.78 -1.04 1.28
N MET A 77 2.26 0.09 1.77
CA MET A 77 2.89 1.40 1.64
C MET A 77 4.25 1.43 2.34
N LEU A 78 4.32 0.99 3.60
CA LEU A 78 5.58 0.97 4.37
C LEU A 78 6.64 0.11 3.69
N LEU A 79 6.28 -1.13 3.30
CA LEU A 79 7.19 -2.03 2.60
C LEU A 79 7.68 -1.41 1.28
N THR A 80 6.77 -0.87 0.47
CA THR A 80 7.11 -0.27 -0.82
C THR A 80 8.02 0.97 -0.65
N SER A 81 7.80 1.76 0.40
CA SER A 81 8.64 2.94 0.69
C SER A 81 10.09 2.60 1.06
N MET A 82 10.36 1.36 1.47
CA MET A 82 11.70 0.86 1.80
C MET A 82 12.39 0.18 0.61
N MET A 83 11.68 -0.04 -0.51
CA MET A 83 12.21 -0.70 -1.70
C MET A 83 13.15 0.21 -2.49
N SER A 84 14.11 -0.39 -3.20
CA SER A 84 14.97 0.35 -4.12
C SER A 84 14.19 0.81 -5.37
N PRO A 85 14.51 1.97 -5.96
CA PRO A 85 13.82 2.45 -7.16
C PRO A 85 13.90 1.47 -8.34
N THR A 86 14.99 0.71 -8.45
CA THR A 86 15.16 -0.30 -9.51
C THR A 86 14.19 -1.47 -9.35
N LEU A 87 13.95 -1.92 -8.12
CA LEU A 87 12.99 -2.97 -7.82
C LEU A 87 11.55 -2.46 -8.04
N VAL A 88 11.23 -1.26 -7.57
CA VAL A 88 9.91 -0.63 -7.80
C VAL A 88 9.61 -0.54 -9.29
N ARG A 89 10.58 -0.15 -10.12
CA ARG A 89 10.38 -0.07 -11.58
C ARG A 89 10.09 -1.44 -12.20
N ARG A 90 10.77 -2.50 -11.77
CA ARG A 90 10.52 -3.88 -12.25
C ARG A 90 9.13 -4.36 -11.83
N LEU A 91 8.77 -4.16 -10.57
CA LEU A 91 7.44 -4.50 -10.06
C LEU A 91 6.34 -3.70 -10.75
N ALA A 92 6.57 -2.43 -11.08
CA ALA A 92 5.61 -1.60 -11.80
C ALA A 92 5.34 -2.14 -13.22
N VAL A 93 6.38 -2.57 -13.94
CA VAL A 93 6.22 -3.15 -15.30
C VAL A 93 5.48 -4.48 -15.24
N LEU A 94 5.86 -5.37 -14.31
CA LEU A 94 5.16 -6.64 -14.12
C LEU A 94 3.71 -6.43 -13.67
N GLY A 95 3.51 -5.53 -12.70
CA GLY A 95 2.20 -5.14 -12.18
C GLY A 95 1.31 -4.57 -13.27
N PHE A 96 1.84 -3.72 -14.15
CA PHE A 96 1.12 -3.21 -15.32
C PHE A 96 0.68 -4.34 -16.26
N GLY A 97 1.57 -5.28 -16.58
CA GLY A 97 1.21 -6.43 -17.42
C GLY A 97 0.07 -7.27 -16.81
N VAL A 98 0.18 -7.56 -15.51
CA VAL A 98 -0.84 -8.34 -14.78
C VAL A 98 -2.17 -7.60 -14.72
N THR A 99 -2.18 -6.32 -14.37
CA THR A 99 -3.43 -5.54 -14.28
C THR A 99 -4.07 -5.30 -15.64
N PHE A 100 -3.26 -5.15 -16.70
CA PHE A 100 -3.76 -5.04 -18.07
C PHE A 100 -4.44 -6.33 -18.53
N ILE A 101 -3.85 -7.49 -18.24
CA ILE A 101 -4.48 -8.80 -18.52
C ILE A 101 -5.76 -8.95 -17.71
N ALA A 102 -5.76 -8.56 -16.43
CA ALA A 102 -6.96 -8.59 -15.59
C ALA A 102 -8.09 -7.70 -16.15
N LEU A 103 -7.74 -6.53 -16.70
CA LEU A 103 -8.70 -5.63 -17.36
C LEU A 103 -9.30 -6.25 -18.63
N ILE A 104 -8.49 -6.94 -19.45
CA ILE A 104 -9.00 -7.68 -20.62
C ILE A 104 -9.91 -8.84 -20.18
N GLY A 105 -9.62 -9.46 -19.03
CA GLY A 105 -10.41 -10.55 -18.45
C GLY A 105 -11.78 -10.11 -17.89
N LEU A 106 -11.98 -8.80 -17.72
CA LEU A 106 -13.10 -8.25 -16.99
C LEU A 106 -14.48 -8.51 -17.63
N PRO A 107 -14.66 -8.57 -18.96
CA PRO A 107 -15.92 -9.01 -19.58
C PRO A 107 -16.26 -10.48 -19.36
N PHE A 108 -15.27 -11.32 -19.02
CA PHE A 108 -15.47 -12.77 -18.85
C PHE A 108 -15.67 -13.16 -17.38
N PHE A 109 -14.95 -12.49 -16.47
CA PHE A 109 -14.96 -12.80 -15.03
C PHE A 109 -15.60 -11.71 -14.17
N GLY A 110 -15.86 -10.54 -14.74
CA GLY A 110 -16.37 -9.39 -14.01
C GLY A 110 -17.84 -9.56 -13.62
N THR A 111 -18.17 -8.96 -12.49
CA THR A 111 -19.52 -8.90 -11.95
C THR A 111 -20.12 -7.53 -12.19
N ASP A 112 -21.34 -7.50 -12.73
CA ASP A 112 -22.15 -6.30 -12.74
C ASP A 112 -23.04 -6.31 -11.48
N PHE A 113 -22.74 -5.43 -10.53
CA PHE A 113 -23.58 -5.21 -9.34
C PHE A 113 -24.86 -4.43 -9.66
N GLY A 114 -25.45 -4.63 -10.83
CA GLY A 114 -26.67 -3.96 -11.30
C GLY A 114 -26.49 -2.47 -11.61
N LYS A 115 -25.26 -2.04 -11.91
CA LYS A 115 -24.91 -0.63 -12.17
C LYS A 115 -24.54 -0.37 -13.64
N GLY A 116 -24.77 -1.35 -14.52
CA GLY A 116 -24.63 -1.22 -15.97
C GLY A 116 -23.17 -1.23 -16.45
N ALA A 117 -22.23 -1.64 -15.58
CA ALA A 117 -20.82 -1.73 -15.90
C ALA A 117 -20.16 -2.86 -15.09
N MET A 118 -19.57 -3.82 -15.81
CA MET A 118 -18.64 -4.78 -15.23
C MET A 118 -17.33 -4.06 -14.97
N ARG A 119 -17.00 -3.83 -13.71
CA ARG A 119 -15.75 -3.16 -13.27
C ARG A 119 -15.13 -3.77 -12.02
N TRP A 120 -15.71 -4.87 -11.53
CA TRP A 120 -15.33 -5.57 -10.30
C TRP A 120 -15.22 -7.06 -10.56
#